data_AF-A0A2H0QHI3-F1
#
_entry.id   AF-A0A2H0QHI3-F1
#
_cell.length_a   1.000
_cell.length_b   1.000
_cell.length_c   1.000
_cell.angle_alpha   90.00
_cell.angle_beta   90.00
_cell.angle_gamma   90.00
#
_symmetry.space_group_name_H-M   'P 1'
#
loop_
_entity.id
_entity.type
_entity.pdbx_description
1 polymer ?
#
loop_
_entity_poly.entity_id
_entity_poly.type
_entity_poly.pdbx_seq_one_letter_code
_entity_poly.pdbx_strand_id
1 'polypeptide(L)'
;MLDVPKKLIVDEQFVTDGFLCDAICQVQIFKLEDMDRYQVILAKPKLDKYFGKSVTNFFEVFATRIKKKFLANVKASQIDWFNFLEWEAEGFDSFHTLVTLEFDGNNFSNPNWMGRVA
;
A
#
# COMPACT_ATOMS: atom_id res chain seq x y z
N MET A 1 -16.10 -6.38 2.21
CA MET A 1 -15.16 -7.53 2.46
C MET A 1 -15.66 -8.31 3.68
N LEU A 2 -15.41 -9.62 3.78
CA LEU A 2 -15.76 -10.41 4.98
C LEU A 2 -15.00 -9.87 6.21
N ASP A 3 -15.65 -9.82 7.38
CA ASP A 3 -15.08 -9.48 8.69
C ASP A 3 -14.06 -10.55 9.15
N VAL A 4 -12.97 -10.72 8.40
CA VAL A 4 -11.88 -11.61 8.77
C VAL A 4 -11.08 -10.92 9.88
N PRO A 5 -10.89 -11.57 11.05
CA PRO A 5 -10.03 -11.06 12.09
C PRO A 5 -8.64 -10.72 11.53
N LYS A 6 -8.17 -9.52 11.83
CA LYS A 6 -6.88 -9.02 11.34
C LYS A 6 -6.09 -8.36 12.45
N LYS A 7 -4.79 -8.63 12.48
CA LYS A 7 -3.84 -8.04 13.42
C LYS A 7 -2.96 -7.04 12.71
N LEU A 8 -2.98 -5.79 13.17
CA LEU A 8 -2.03 -4.77 12.74
C LEU A 8 -0.62 -5.15 13.21
N ILE A 9 0.34 -5.19 12.28
CA ILE A 9 1.74 -5.53 12.57
C ILE A 9 2.72 -4.42 12.21
N VAL A 10 2.35 -3.52 11.30
CA VAL A 10 3.13 -2.33 10.95
C VAL A 10 2.17 -1.16 10.79
N ASP A 11 2.51 -0.02 11.36
CA ASP A 11 1.85 1.28 11.14
C ASP A 11 2.90 2.39 11.27
N GLU A 12 3.54 2.74 10.16
CA GLU A 12 4.61 3.74 10.14
C GLU A 12 4.63 4.56 8.86
N GLN A 13 5.31 5.71 8.90
CA GLN A 13 5.72 6.38 7.67
C GLN A 13 6.89 5.62 7.04
N PHE A 14 6.79 5.35 5.75
CA PHE A 14 7.80 4.67 4.98
C PHE A 14 8.38 5.61 3.93
N VAL A 15 9.71 5.75 3.96
CA VAL A 15 10.50 6.58 3.04
C VAL A 15 11.30 5.67 2.12
N THR A 16 11.30 5.96 0.83
CA THR A 16 12.16 5.29 -0.16
C THR A 16 12.71 6.28 -1.16
N ASP A 17 13.89 5.96 -1.69
CA ASP A 17 14.52 6.74 -2.76
C ASP A 17 13.59 6.80 -3.98
N GLY A 18 13.24 8.02 -4.39
CA GLY A 18 12.61 8.27 -5.68
C GLY A 18 13.61 8.85 -6.69
N PHE A 19 13.22 8.87 -7.97
CA PHE A 19 14.11 9.33 -9.05
C PHE A 19 14.64 10.77 -8.90
N LEU A 20 13.87 11.68 -8.27
CA LEU A 20 14.23 13.10 -8.11
C LEU A 20 14.15 13.61 -6.68
N CYS A 21 13.41 12.91 -5.82
CA CYS A 21 13.21 13.22 -4.42
C CYS A 21 12.76 11.96 -3.70
N ASP A 22 12.88 11.95 -2.38
CA ASP A 22 12.33 10.89 -1.54
C ASP A 22 10.82 10.76 -1.77
N ALA A 23 10.36 9.53 -1.92
CA ALA A 23 8.96 9.19 -1.93
C ALA A 23 8.56 8.70 -0.54
N ILE A 24 7.49 9.28 0.01
CA ILE A 24 7.01 8.98 1.36
C ILE A 24 5.55 8.55 1.30
N CYS A 25 5.20 7.47 2.02
CA CYS A 25 3.83 7.03 2.26
C CYS A 25 3.61 6.71 3.74
N GLN A 26 2.35 6.65 4.17
CA GLN A 26 1.97 5.90 5.36
C GLN A 26 1.74 4.45 4.93
N VAL A 27 2.34 3.49 5.64
CA VAL A 27 2.11 2.06 5.42
C VAL A 27 1.44 1.45 6.64
N GLN A 28 0.37 0.69 6.39
CA GLN A 28 -0.22 -0.21 7.37
C GLN A 28 -0.18 -1.63 6.82
N ILE A 29 0.27 -2.58 7.65
CA ILE A 29 0.28 -4.01 7.30
C ILE A 29 -0.53 -4.77 8.34
N PHE A 30 -1.48 -5.55 7.86
CA PHE A 30 -2.30 -6.44 8.66
C PHE A 30 -2.02 -7.89 8.28
N LYS A 31 -1.85 -8.75 9.28
CA LYS A 31 -1.91 -10.20 9.09
C LYS A 31 -3.35 -10.66 9.32
N LEU A 32 -3.92 -11.40 8.37
CA LEU A 32 -5.23 -12.04 8.55
C LEU A 32 -5.02 -13.26 9.47
N GLU A 33 -5.72 -13.35 10.60
CA GLU A 33 -5.34 -14.33 11.65
C GLU A 33 -5.62 -15.78 11.22
N ASP A 34 -6.69 -15.99 10.46
CA ASP A 34 -7.13 -17.32 9.99
C ASP A 34 -6.65 -17.66 8.56
N MET A 35 -5.84 -16.79 7.97
CA MET A 35 -5.33 -16.96 6.61
C MET A 35 -3.84 -16.66 6.60
N ASP A 36 -3.03 -17.46 5.90
CA ASP A 36 -1.63 -17.07 5.66
C ASP A 36 -1.57 -16.00 4.54
N ARG A 37 -2.19 -14.84 4.82
CA ARG A 37 -2.36 -13.69 3.94
C ARG A 37 -2.16 -12.39 4.70
N TYR A 38 -1.76 -11.36 3.97
CA TYR A 38 -1.47 -10.03 4.47
C TYR A 38 -2.23 -8.99 3.65
N GLN A 39 -2.74 -7.98 4.32
CA GLN A 39 -3.26 -6.77 3.67
C GLN A 39 -2.27 -5.65 3.90
N VAL A 40 -1.87 -4.97 2.83
CA VAL A 40 -0.99 -3.81 2.89
C VAL A 40 -1.73 -2.61 2.34
N ILE A 41 -1.87 -1.58 3.18
CA ILE A 41 -2.55 -0.33 2.83
C ILE A 41 -1.49 0.76 2.75
N LEU A 42 -1.41 1.41 1.59
CA LEU A 42 -0.58 2.60 1.38
C LEU A 42 -1.47 3.83 1.32
N ALA A 43 -1.13 4.86 2.09
CA ALA A 43 -1.85 6.13 2.14
C ALA A 43 -0.89 7.31 2.01
N LYS A 44 -1.44 8.48 1.67
CA LYS A 44 -0.70 9.75 1.75
C LYS A 44 -0.10 9.91 3.16
N PRO A 45 1.15 10.35 3.32
CA PRO A 45 1.72 10.55 4.63
C PRO A 45 1.06 11.75 5.33
N LYS A 46 0.88 11.66 6.64
CA LYS A 46 0.36 12.77 7.47
C LYS A 46 1.46 13.81 7.73
N LEU A 47 1.81 14.55 6.69
CA LEU A 47 2.83 15.62 6.74
C LEU A 47 2.20 16.94 6.28
N ASP A 48 2.40 17.99 7.07
CA ASP A 48 2.03 19.36 6.68
C ASP A 48 2.82 19.74 5.42
N LYS A 49 2.12 20.01 4.32
CA LYS A 49 2.68 20.37 3.00
C LYS A 49 3.55 19.27 2.37
N TYR A 50 2.94 18.12 2.11
CA TYR A 50 3.55 17.07 1.30
C TYR A 50 3.77 17.51 -0.16
N PHE A 51 5.03 17.67 -0.58
CA PHE A 51 5.44 17.93 -1.97
C PHE A 51 6.08 16.70 -2.65
N GLY A 52 5.91 15.50 -2.09
CA GLY A 52 6.48 14.26 -2.60
C GLY A 52 5.69 13.62 -3.75
N LYS A 53 6.21 12.52 -4.30
CA LYS A 53 5.52 11.76 -5.35
C LYS A 53 4.29 11.05 -4.80
N SER A 54 3.12 11.24 -5.42
CA SER A 54 1.89 10.57 -4.98
C SER A 54 2.08 9.05 -4.86
N VAL A 55 1.47 8.48 -3.81
CA VAL A 55 1.50 7.03 -3.55
C VAL A 55 0.99 6.25 -4.76
N THR A 56 -0.07 6.74 -5.41
CA THR A 56 -0.61 6.17 -6.65
C THR A 56 0.44 6.08 -7.76
N ASN A 57 1.20 7.16 -7.99
CA ASN A 57 2.17 7.21 -9.10
C ASN A 57 3.47 6.45 -8.80
N PHE A 58 3.74 6.10 -7.55
CA PHE A 58 4.96 5.41 -7.13
C PHE A 58 4.68 4.06 -6.43
N PHE A 59 3.47 3.53 -6.65
CA PHE A 59 2.92 2.41 -5.89
C PHE A 59 3.79 1.15 -6.02
N GLU A 60 4.23 0.80 -7.23
CA GLU A 60 5.04 -0.39 -7.50
C GLU A 60 6.40 -0.35 -6.79
N VAL A 61 7.00 0.84 -6.66
CA VAL A 61 8.27 1.04 -5.96
C VAL A 61 8.05 0.88 -4.46
N PHE A 62 7.01 1.51 -3.91
CA PHE A 62 6.64 1.30 -2.52
C PHE A 62 6.36 -0.18 -2.23
N ALA A 63 5.53 -0.84 -3.03
CA ALA A 63 5.18 -2.24 -2.86
C ALA A 63 6.41 -3.15 -2.85
N THR A 64 7.34 -2.91 -3.79
CA THR A 64 8.62 -3.64 -3.87
C THR A 64 9.44 -3.48 -2.60
N ARG A 65 9.62 -2.24 -2.13
CA ARG A 65 10.51 -1.93 -1.00
C ARG A 65 9.90 -2.37 0.33
N ILE A 66 8.60 -2.21 0.49
CA ILE A 66 7.83 -2.69 1.65
C ILE A 66 7.87 -4.22 1.71
N LYS A 67 7.69 -4.91 0.58
CA LYS A 67 7.84 -6.37 0.54
C LYS A 67 9.25 -6.78 0.99
N LYS A 68 10.30 -6.14 0.46
CA LYS A 68 11.68 -6.45 0.84
C LYS A 68 11.96 -6.18 2.32
N LYS A 69 11.43 -5.09 2.89
CA LYS A 69 11.68 -4.70 4.29
C LYS A 69 10.89 -5.54 5.30
N PHE A 70 9.58 -5.71 5.09
CA PHE A 70 8.68 -6.26 6.11
C PHE A 70 8.14 -7.65 5.79
N LEU A 71 8.07 -8.01 4.50
CA LEU A 71 7.40 -9.22 4.02
C LEU A 71 8.33 -10.06 3.14
N ALA A 72 9.62 -10.11 3.50
CA ALA A 72 10.66 -10.75 2.68
C ALA A 72 10.35 -12.23 2.42
N ASN A 73 9.87 -12.93 3.46
CA ASN A 73 9.55 -14.36 3.43
C ASN A 73 8.10 -14.67 3.00
N VAL A 74 7.29 -13.66 2.71
CA VAL A 74 5.89 -13.84 2.28
C VAL A 74 5.84 -13.90 0.77
N LYS A 75 5.10 -14.85 0.19
CA LYS A 75 4.93 -14.93 -1.27
C LYS A 75 4.07 -13.75 -1.76
N ALA A 76 4.36 -13.23 -2.94
CA ALA A 76 3.61 -12.11 -3.51
C ALA A 76 2.09 -12.39 -3.60
N SER A 77 1.71 -13.63 -3.92
CA SER A 77 0.30 -14.08 -4.00
C SER A 77 -0.45 -14.11 -2.66
N GLN A 78 0.27 -13.92 -1.54
CA GLN A 78 -0.29 -13.84 -0.20
C GLN A 78 -0.49 -12.39 0.27
N ILE A 79 -0.21 -11.41 -0.59
CA ILE A 79 -0.27 -9.99 -0.24
C ILE A 79 -1.36 -9.33 -1.08
N ASP A 80 -2.38 -8.80 -0.39
CA ASP A 80 -3.40 -7.96 -0.97
C ASP A 80 -3.01 -6.49 -0.77
N TRP A 81 -2.82 -5.76 -1.87
CA TRP A 81 -2.37 -4.38 -1.85
C TRP A 81 -3.54 -3.41 -2.02
N PHE A 82 -3.57 -2.37 -1.18
CA PHE A 82 -4.59 -1.35 -1.22
C PHE A 82 -3.95 0.04 -1.26
N ASN A 83 -4.55 0.92 -2.03
CA ASN A 83 -4.29 2.35 -1.96
C ASN A 83 -5.47 3.01 -1.22
N PHE A 84 -5.18 3.74 -0.16
CA PHE A 84 -6.17 4.57 0.50
C PHE A 84 -6.13 5.97 -0.10
N LEU A 85 -7.23 6.33 -0.77
CA LEU A 85 -7.39 7.61 -1.43
C LEU A 85 -8.23 8.52 -0.54
N GLU A 86 -7.59 9.56 -0.01
CA GLU A 86 -8.25 10.67 0.69
C GLU A 86 -8.65 11.72 -0.35
N TRP A 87 -9.94 12.05 -0.39
CA TRP A 87 -10.44 13.17 -1.19
C TRP A 87 -10.45 14.43 -0.32
N GLU A 88 -9.73 15.45 -0.77
CA GLU A 88 -9.69 16.76 -0.09
C GLU A 88 -10.92 17.63 -0.42
N ALA A 89 -11.76 17.22 -1.38
CA ALA A 89 -12.97 17.92 -1.76
C ALA A 89 -14.17 17.48 -0.91
N GLU A 90 -14.97 18.45 -0.45
CA GLU A 90 -16.21 18.18 0.27
C GLU A 90 -17.18 17.30 -0.54
N GLY A 91 -17.80 16.32 0.12
CA GLY A 91 -18.81 15.44 -0.48
C GLY A 91 -18.27 14.14 -1.09
N PHE A 92 -16.96 13.90 -1.06
CA PHE A 92 -16.36 12.63 -1.48
C PHE A 92 -15.82 11.84 -0.29
N ASP A 93 -16.28 10.60 -0.15
CA ASP A 93 -15.73 9.69 0.86
C ASP A 93 -14.31 9.28 0.49
N SER A 94 -13.44 9.22 1.50
CA SER A 94 -12.18 8.49 1.37
C SER A 94 -12.45 7.00 1.21
N PHE A 95 -11.66 6.31 0.39
CA PHE A 95 -11.89 4.88 0.14
C PHE A 95 -10.60 4.10 -0.12
N HIS A 96 -10.71 2.79 0.08
CA HIS A 96 -9.67 1.84 -0.31
C HIS A 96 -9.94 1.34 -1.72
N THR A 97 -8.90 1.31 -2.55
CA THR A 97 -8.93 0.64 -3.85
C THR A 97 -7.93 -0.49 -3.84
N LEU A 98 -8.36 -1.68 -4.27
CA LEU A 98 -7.48 -2.82 -4.47
C LEU A 98 -6.57 -2.52 -5.65
N VAL A 99 -5.27 -2.73 -5.45
CA VAL A 99 -4.25 -2.59 -6.49
C VAL A 99 -3.70 -3.96 -6.81
N THR A 100 -3.92 -4.42 -8.04
CA THR A 100 -3.25 -5.61 -8.54
C THR A 100 -1.92 -5.22 -9.18
N LEU A 101 -0.90 -6.04 -8.97
CA LEU A 101 0.46 -5.83 -9.48
C LEU A 101 0.98 -7.15 -10.04
N GLU A 102 1.88 -7.06 -11.00
CA GLU A 102 2.70 -8.19 -11.45
C GLU A 102 3.95 -8.28 -10.57
N PHE A 103 4.48 -9.48 -10.33
CA PHE A 103 5.71 -9.69 -9.57
C PHE A 103 6.66 -10.62 -10.33
N ASP A 104 7.85 -10.11 -10.66
CA ASP A 104 8.86 -10.84 -11.45
C ASP A 104 9.78 -11.74 -10.60
N GLY A 105 9.57 -11.78 -9.28
CA GLY A 105 10.44 -12.45 -8.30
C GLY A 105 11.25 -11.48 -7.45
N ASN A 106 11.49 -10.26 -7.93
CA ASN A 106 12.28 -9.22 -7.27
C ASN A 106 11.51 -7.91 -7.07
N ASN A 107 10.70 -7.51 -8.05
CA ASN A 107 10.03 -6.22 -8.09
C ASN A 107 8.56 -6.40 -8.50
N PHE A 108 7.72 -5.52 -7.97
CA PHE A 108 6.37 -5.33 -8.48
C PHE A 108 6.37 -4.33 -9.64
N SER A 109 5.45 -4.53 -10.58
CA SER A 109 5.24 -3.63 -11.73
C SER A 109 3.78 -3.63 -12.17
N ASN A 110 3.44 -2.76 -13.12
CA ASN A 110 2.14 -2.73 -13.81
C ASN A 110 0.94 -2.62 -12.84
N PRO A 111 0.91 -1.60 -11.95
CA PRO A 111 -0.21 -1.41 -11.04
C PRO A 111 -1.51 -1.18 -11.81
N ASN A 112 -2.56 -1.91 -11.42
CA ASN A 112 -3.91 -1.73 -11.93
C ASN A 112 -4.89 -1.57 -10.76
N TRP A 113 -5.68 -0.49 -10.80
CA TRP A 113 -6.60 -0.11 -9.74
C TRP A 113 -8.00 -0.64 -10.03
N MET A 114 -8.48 -1.57 -9.19
CA MET A 114 -9.70 -2.34 -9.41
C MET A 114 -10.99 -1.62 -8.95
N GLY A 115 -10.97 -0.30 -8.83
CA GLY A 115 -12.11 0.51 -8.35
C GLY A 115 -12.28 0.51 -6.82
N ARG A 116 -13.40 1.07 -6.33
CA ARG A 116 -13.70 1.20 -4.89
C ARG A 116 -14.02 -0.17 -4.30
N VAL A 117 -13.36 -0.50 -3.19
CA VAL A 117 -13.68 -1.69 -2.39
C VAL A 117 -14.38 -1.23 -1.11
N ALA A 118 -15.53 -1.84 -0.81
CA ALA A 118 -16.31 -1.62 0.40
C ALA A 118 -15.87 -2.51 1.56
#